data_AF-A0A3D1U105-F1
#
_entry.id   AF-A0A3D1U105-F1
#
_cell.length_a   1.000
_cell.length_b   1.000
_cell.length_c   1.000
_cell.angle_alpha   90.00
_cell.angle_beta   90.00
_cell.angle_gamma   90.00
#
_symmetry.space_group_name_H-M   'P 1'
#
loop_
_entity.id
_entity.type
_entity.pdbx_description
1 polymer ?
#
loop_
_entity_poly.entity_id
_entity_poly.type
_entity_poly.pdbx_seq_one_letter_code
_entity_poly.pdbx_strand_id
1 'polypeptide(L)'
;MAGTATPFTLVQLAINDLQAAQFLRAGMGDVDRQVLKLLDDAAELLLKATLRSRGIDCERASFPSLIRACGPILRIPEELEAMHMLRNRVKHIGESASPTEIAAAFEAVMTVLLGLAELAGVWYAYCIKCKSISPAVDPKPVNIKPLRRAVKGWCFRCNTPMYRILPPGQLAPPRR
;
A
#
# COMPACT_ATOMS: atom_id res chain seq x y z
N MET A 1 4.89 -9.85 28.25
CA MET A 1 3.65 -9.47 27.53
C MET A 1 4.03 -9.15 26.09
N ALA A 2 3.64 -9.98 25.12
CA ALA A 2 3.92 -9.71 23.71
C ALA A 2 2.93 -8.64 23.23
N GLY A 3 3.40 -7.40 23.03
CA GLY A 3 2.58 -6.32 22.51
C GLY A 3 2.24 -6.57 21.05
N THR A 4 0.99 -6.95 20.77
CA THR A 4 0.52 -7.15 19.39
C THR A 4 0.59 -5.82 18.63
N ALA A 5 1.36 -5.77 17.55
CA ALA A 5 1.59 -4.54 16.79
C ALA A 5 0.26 -3.89 16.35
N THR A 6 0.08 -2.60 16.64
CA THR A 6 -1.16 -1.89 16.31
C THR A 6 -1.37 -1.82 14.79
N PRO A 7 -2.62 -1.69 14.29
CA PRO A 7 -2.87 -1.48 12.86
C PRO A 7 -2.04 -0.34 12.26
N PHE A 8 -1.88 0.77 13.01
CA PHE A 8 -1.03 1.89 12.60
C PHE A 8 0.44 1.50 12.45
N THR A 9 0.99 0.75 13.41
CA THR A 9 2.37 0.23 13.36
C THR A 9 2.58 -0.64 12.12
N LEU A 10 1.63 -1.53 11.80
CA LEU A 10 1.71 -2.42 10.65
C LEU A 10 1.70 -1.63 9.32
N VAL A 11 0.82 -0.63 9.18
CA VAL A 11 0.80 0.25 7.99
C VAL A 11 2.09 1.06 7.87
N GLN A 12 2.66 1.54 8.97
CA GLN A 12 3.92 2.30 8.92
C GLN A 12 5.11 1.41 8.53
N LEU A 13 5.13 0.14 8.93
CA LEU A 13 6.13 -0.83 8.46
C LEU A 13 5.97 -1.08 6.96
N ALA A 14 4.75 -1.36 6.47
CA ALA A 14 4.48 -1.57 5.05
C ALA A 14 4.90 -0.37 4.17
N ILE A 15 4.72 0.87 4.66
CA ILE A 15 5.19 2.08 3.98
C ILE A 15 6.72 2.14 3.90
N ASN A 16 7.42 1.71 4.95
CA ASN A 16 8.88 1.67 4.95
C ASN A 16 9.40 0.62 3.95
N ASP A 17 8.77 -0.55 3.91
CA ASP A 17 9.13 -1.64 2.98
C ASP A 17 8.86 -1.24 1.52
N LEU A 18 7.73 -0.57 1.25
CA LEU A 18 7.45 0.03 -0.07
C LEU A 18 8.48 1.09 -0.47
N GLN A 19 8.93 1.94 0.45
CA GLN A 19 9.98 2.94 0.19
C GLN A 19 11.34 2.28 -0.09
N ALA A 20 11.70 1.25 0.69
CA ALA A 20 12.92 0.46 0.46
C ALA A 20 12.87 -0.25 -0.90
N ALA A 21 11.74 -0.85 -1.26
CA ALA A 21 11.54 -1.51 -2.55
C ALA A 21 11.67 -0.51 -3.71
N GLN A 22 11.07 0.69 -3.59
CA GLN A 22 11.19 1.75 -4.61
C GLN A 22 12.65 2.20 -4.80
N PHE A 23 13.42 2.31 -3.71
CA PHE A 23 14.83 2.66 -3.76
C PHE A 23 15.66 1.56 -4.44
N LEU A 24 15.44 0.30 -4.07
CA LEU A 24 16.14 -0.85 -4.66
C LEU A 24 15.84 -1.01 -6.16
N ARG A 25 14.59 -0.78 -6.60
CA ARG A 25 14.20 -0.77 -8.02
C ARG A 25 14.93 0.29 -8.85
N ALA A 26 15.45 1.35 -8.24
CA ALA A 26 16.25 2.37 -8.92
C ALA A 26 17.73 2.00 -9.07
N GLY A 27 18.20 0.92 -8.43
CA GLY A 27 19.54 0.36 -8.58
C GLY A 27 19.56 -0.79 -9.59
N MET A 28 20.63 -0.89 -10.39
CA MET A 28 20.83 -2.03 -11.30
C MET A 28 21.48 -3.20 -10.55
N GLY A 29 20.86 -4.38 -10.56
CA GLY A 29 21.43 -5.60 -9.98
C GLY A 29 20.39 -6.71 -9.75
N ASP A 30 20.79 -7.77 -9.05
CA ASP A 30 19.96 -8.91 -8.63
C ASP A 30 19.02 -8.55 -7.45
N VAL A 31 18.37 -7.38 -7.56
CA VAL A 31 17.54 -6.77 -6.52
C VAL A 31 16.09 -7.25 -6.58
N ASP A 32 15.66 -7.88 -7.68
CA ASP A 32 14.28 -8.33 -7.92
C ASP A 32 13.77 -9.23 -6.78
N ARG A 33 14.61 -10.17 -6.31
CA ARG A 33 14.29 -11.04 -5.18
C ARG A 33 14.05 -10.24 -3.89
N GLN A 34 14.80 -9.17 -3.66
CA GLN A 34 14.67 -8.33 -2.47
C GLN A 34 13.46 -7.38 -2.58
N VAL A 35 13.24 -6.81 -3.76
CA VAL A 35 12.08 -5.98 -4.09
C VAL A 35 10.78 -6.78 -3.92
N LEU A 36 10.70 -7.98 -4.52
CA LEU A 36 9.53 -8.85 -4.40
C LEU A 36 9.29 -9.32 -2.95
N LYS A 37 10.36 -9.57 -2.18
CA LYS A 37 10.21 -9.86 -0.75
C LYS A 37 9.59 -8.67 0.00
N LEU A 38 10.10 -7.46 -0.19
CA LEU A 38 9.57 -6.27 0.48
C LEU A 38 8.11 -5.96 0.08
N LEU A 39 7.71 -6.25 -1.16
CA LEU A 39 6.34 -6.10 -1.61
C LEU A 39 5.39 -7.15 -1.00
N ASP A 40 5.85 -8.40 -0.89
CA ASP A 40 5.12 -9.51 -0.23
C ASP A 40 4.94 -9.22 1.28
N ASP A 41 6.03 -8.82 1.96
CA ASP A 41 6.03 -8.44 3.37
C ASP A 41 5.11 -7.21 3.60
N ALA A 42 5.19 -6.16 2.76
CA ALA A 42 4.32 -4.98 2.83
C ALA A 42 2.83 -5.33 2.61
N ALA A 43 2.51 -6.19 1.66
CA ALA A 43 1.15 -6.65 1.41
C ALA A 43 0.58 -7.41 2.62
N GLU A 44 1.36 -8.31 3.21
CA GLU A 44 0.95 -9.07 4.40
C GLU A 44 0.64 -8.13 5.58
N LEU A 45 1.49 -7.14 5.81
CA LEU A 45 1.31 -6.12 6.84
C LEU A 45 0.03 -5.29 6.64
N LEU A 46 -0.31 -4.92 5.40
CA LEU A 46 -1.53 -4.16 5.09
C LEU A 46 -2.80 -4.99 5.28
N LEU A 47 -2.79 -6.26 4.85
CA LEU A 47 -3.92 -7.17 5.08
C LEU A 47 -4.11 -7.43 6.59
N LYS A 48 -3.02 -7.67 7.34
CA LYS A 48 -3.07 -7.82 8.80
C LYS A 48 -3.56 -6.55 9.51
N ALA A 49 -3.15 -5.36 9.07
CA ALA A 49 -3.64 -4.10 9.59
C ALA A 49 -5.16 -3.94 9.37
N THR A 50 -5.64 -4.31 8.18
CA THR A 50 -7.06 -4.29 7.80
C THR A 50 -7.90 -5.15 8.74
N LEU A 51 -7.53 -6.42 8.93
CA LEU A 51 -8.25 -7.37 9.80
C LEU A 51 -8.21 -6.93 11.26
N ARG A 52 -7.06 -6.50 11.77
CA ARG A 52 -6.91 -5.99 13.15
C ARG A 52 -7.73 -4.74 13.41
N SER A 53 -7.88 -3.84 12.42
CA SER A 53 -8.75 -2.66 12.56
C SER A 53 -10.22 -3.01 12.83
N ARG A 54 -10.63 -4.25 12.53
CA ARG A 54 -11.98 -4.79 12.76
C ARG A 54 -12.01 -5.84 13.89
N GLY A 55 -10.94 -5.95 14.68
CA GLY A 55 -10.85 -6.90 15.80
C GLY A 55 -10.69 -8.37 15.38
N ILE A 56 -10.36 -8.64 14.11
CA ILE A 56 -10.16 -10.00 13.60
C ILE A 56 -8.69 -10.40 13.85
N ASP A 57 -8.47 -11.49 14.59
CA ASP A 57 -7.14 -12.06 14.74
C ASP A 57 -6.70 -12.78 13.45
N CYS A 58 -5.43 -12.59 13.11
CA CYS A 58 -4.82 -12.99 11.86
C CYS A 58 -3.31 -13.22 11.99
N GLU A 59 -2.74 -13.36 13.20
CA GLU A 59 -1.28 -13.50 13.38
C GLU A 59 -0.69 -14.67 12.58
N ARG A 60 -1.38 -15.81 12.63
CA ARG A 60 -0.95 -17.08 11.99
C ARG A 60 -1.66 -17.35 10.66
N ALA A 61 -2.39 -16.36 10.12
CA ALA A 61 -3.04 -16.51 8.82
C ALA A 61 -2.00 -16.50 7.70
N SER A 62 -2.10 -17.46 6.77
CA SER A 62 -1.31 -17.47 5.54
C SER A 62 -1.76 -16.37 4.58
N PHE A 63 -0.89 -15.98 3.65
CA PHE A 63 -1.19 -14.93 2.66
C PHE A 63 -2.51 -15.14 1.88
N PRO A 64 -2.83 -16.36 1.37
CA PRO A 64 -4.14 -16.61 0.73
C PRO A 64 -5.34 -16.48 1.69
N SER A 65 -5.15 -16.84 2.97
CA SER A 65 -6.20 -16.67 3.99
C SER A 65 -6.43 -15.20 4.34
N LEU A 66 -5.36 -14.39 4.38
CA LEU A 66 -5.45 -12.94 4.56
C LEU A 66 -6.19 -12.28 3.40
N ILE A 67 -5.88 -12.66 2.15
CA ILE A 67 -6.61 -12.18 0.96
C ILE A 67 -8.10 -12.52 1.05
N ARG A 68 -8.44 -13.79 1.31
CA ARG A 68 -9.83 -14.23 1.42
C ARG A 68 -10.61 -13.49 2.52
N ALA A 69 -9.98 -13.25 3.66
CA ALA A 69 -10.59 -12.51 4.77
C ALA A 69 -10.74 -11.00 4.48
N CYS A 70 -9.83 -10.41 3.69
CA CYS A 70 -9.89 -9.01 3.29
C CYS A 70 -10.76 -8.73 2.06
N GLY A 71 -11.09 -9.71 1.22
CA GLY A 71 -11.91 -9.53 0.01
C GLY A 71 -13.27 -8.83 0.23
N PRO A 72 -14.03 -9.14 1.30
CA PRO A 72 -15.26 -8.41 1.66
C PRO A 72 -15.04 -7.01 2.24
N ILE A 73 -13.78 -6.60 2.44
CA ILE A 73 -13.35 -5.42 3.18
C ILE A 73 -12.71 -4.39 2.25
N LEU A 74 -11.83 -4.88 1.37
CA LEU A 74 -11.01 -4.10 0.45
C LEU A 74 -11.17 -4.63 -0.97
N ARG A 75 -11.03 -3.73 -1.95
CA ARG A 75 -10.75 -4.15 -3.32
C ARG A 75 -9.33 -4.72 -3.37
N ILE A 76 -9.22 -6.03 -3.50
CA ILE A 76 -7.95 -6.72 -3.71
C ILE A 76 -7.72 -6.88 -5.22
N PRO A 77 -6.57 -6.45 -5.75
CA PRO A 77 -6.19 -6.72 -7.14
C PRO A 77 -5.73 -8.18 -7.32
N GLU A 78 -6.06 -8.79 -8.46
CA GLU A 78 -5.65 -10.16 -8.81
C GLU A 78 -4.11 -10.27 -8.89
N GLU A 79 -3.48 -9.16 -9.29
CA GLU A 79 -2.04 -8.96 -9.34
C GLU A 79 -1.34 -9.15 -7.97
N LEU A 80 -2.08 -9.07 -6.85
CA LEU A 80 -1.54 -9.36 -5.52
C LEU A 80 -1.28 -10.85 -5.29
N GLU A 81 -2.15 -11.72 -5.81
CA GLU A 81 -1.91 -13.18 -5.80
C GLU A 81 -0.80 -13.54 -6.79
N ALA A 82 -0.82 -12.93 -7.99
CA ALA A 82 0.23 -13.11 -8.99
C ALA A 82 1.62 -12.71 -8.47
N MET A 83 1.72 -11.59 -7.72
CA MET A 83 2.94 -11.17 -7.04
C MET A 83 3.44 -12.23 -6.04
N HIS A 84 2.56 -12.80 -5.22
CA HIS A 84 2.95 -13.83 -4.25
C HIS A 84 3.48 -15.09 -4.95
N MET A 85 2.84 -15.51 -6.06
CA MET A 85 3.33 -16.62 -6.88
C MET A 85 4.67 -16.29 -7.54
N LEU A 86 4.84 -15.08 -8.09
CA LEU A 86 6.09 -14.60 -8.69
C LEU A 86 7.24 -14.57 -7.67
N ARG A 87 7.00 -14.05 -6.46
CA ARG A 87 7.98 -14.06 -5.36
C ARG A 87 8.42 -15.49 -5.04
N ASN A 88 7.50 -16.44 -5.05
CA ASN A 88 7.83 -17.85 -4.82
C ASN A 88 8.60 -18.47 -6.02
N ARG A 89 8.29 -18.11 -7.28
CA ARG A 89 9.08 -18.47 -8.48
C ARG A 89 10.53 -17.97 -8.37
N VAL A 90 10.73 -16.66 -8.18
CA VAL A 90 12.06 -16.02 -8.07
C VAL A 90 12.86 -16.58 -6.87
N LYS A 91 12.18 -16.95 -5.78
CA LYS A 91 12.82 -17.53 -4.60
C LYS A 91 13.26 -18.98 -4.80
N HIS A 92 12.44 -19.82 -5.42
CA HIS A 92 12.64 -21.28 -5.45
C HIS A 92 13.15 -21.82 -6.80
N ILE A 93 12.85 -21.16 -7.92
CA ILE A 93 13.23 -21.57 -9.27
C ILE A 93 14.48 -20.82 -9.75
N GLY A 94 14.71 -19.60 -9.22
CA GLY A 94 15.85 -18.76 -9.61
C GLY A 94 15.65 -18.00 -10.93
N GLU A 95 14.42 -17.97 -11.45
CA GLU A 95 14.03 -17.08 -12.54
C GLU A 95 14.15 -15.61 -12.12
N SER A 96 14.56 -14.74 -13.04
CA SER A 96 14.45 -13.28 -12.90
C SER A 96 13.01 -12.83 -13.15
N ALA A 97 12.59 -11.75 -12.48
CA ALA A 97 11.30 -11.13 -12.76
C ALA A 97 11.45 -10.06 -13.84
N SER A 98 10.48 -9.94 -14.74
CA SER A 98 10.48 -8.84 -15.70
C SER A 98 10.21 -7.48 -15.02
N PRO A 99 10.75 -6.37 -15.54
CA PRO A 99 10.46 -5.03 -15.03
C PRO A 99 8.96 -4.69 -15.02
N THR A 100 8.19 -5.31 -15.92
CA THR A 100 6.73 -5.23 -16.02
C THR A 100 6.02 -5.99 -14.89
N GLU A 101 6.44 -7.21 -14.57
CA GLU A 101 5.90 -7.98 -13.44
C GLU A 101 6.16 -7.25 -12.11
N ILE A 102 7.37 -6.69 -11.93
CA ILE A 102 7.72 -5.88 -10.75
C ILE A 102 6.85 -4.61 -10.69
N ALA A 103 6.63 -3.92 -11.82
CA ALA A 103 5.77 -2.75 -11.85
C ALA A 103 4.32 -3.07 -11.43
N ALA A 104 3.74 -4.16 -11.95
CA ALA A 104 2.41 -4.63 -11.59
C ALA A 104 2.31 -4.98 -10.10
N ALA A 105 3.33 -5.65 -9.53
CA ALA A 105 3.42 -5.93 -8.10
C ALA A 105 3.40 -4.64 -7.24
N PHE A 106 4.14 -3.61 -7.63
CA PHE A 106 4.07 -2.30 -6.94
C PHE A 106 2.66 -1.70 -6.99
N GLU A 107 2.00 -1.71 -8.15
CA GLU A 107 0.65 -1.16 -8.32
C GLU A 107 -0.40 -1.94 -7.52
N ALA A 108 -0.23 -3.27 -7.42
CA ALA A 108 -1.07 -4.14 -6.60
C ALA A 108 -1.00 -3.76 -5.11
N VAL A 109 0.20 -3.73 -4.52
CA VAL A 109 0.39 -3.39 -3.09
C VAL A 109 -0.04 -1.95 -2.80
N MET A 110 0.26 -1.02 -3.71
CA MET A 110 -0.22 0.36 -3.61
C MET A 110 -1.76 0.43 -3.60
N THR A 111 -2.45 -0.35 -4.43
CA THR A 111 -3.93 -0.39 -4.46
C THR A 111 -4.51 -0.82 -3.12
N VAL A 112 -3.90 -1.84 -2.46
CA VAL A 112 -4.30 -2.30 -1.12
C VAL A 112 -4.06 -1.20 -0.06
N LEU A 113 -2.88 -0.56 -0.06
CA LEU A 113 -2.56 0.54 0.84
C LEU A 113 -3.58 1.69 0.71
N LEU A 114 -3.92 2.06 -0.52
CA LEU A 114 -4.85 3.15 -0.80
C LEU A 114 -6.28 2.80 -0.36
N GLY A 115 -6.74 1.57 -0.58
CA GLY A 115 -8.04 1.10 -0.09
C GLY A 115 -8.14 1.09 1.43
N LEU A 116 -7.09 0.63 2.14
CA LEU A 116 -7.05 0.65 3.60
C LEU A 116 -7.05 2.08 4.16
N ALA A 117 -6.38 3.01 3.47
CA ALA A 117 -6.44 4.43 3.77
C ALA A 117 -7.89 4.94 3.85
N GLU A 118 -8.67 4.60 2.82
CA GLU A 118 -10.05 5.06 2.65
C GLU A 118 -11.00 4.46 3.68
N LEU A 119 -10.81 3.20 4.07
CA LEU A 119 -11.52 2.60 5.20
C LEU A 119 -11.20 3.31 6.53
N ALA A 120 -9.95 3.70 6.73
CA ALA A 120 -9.51 4.41 7.94
C ALA A 120 -9.85 5.91 7.94
N GLY A 121 -10.33 6.46 6.83
CA GLY A 121 -10.46 7.91 6.62
C GLY A 121 -9.12 8.66 6.59
N VAL A 122 -8.00 7.93 6.48
CA VAL A 122 -6.63 8.46 6.37
C VAL A 122 -6.27 8.53 4.90
N TRP A 123 -5.71 9.63 4.41
CA TRP A 123 -5.50 9.79 2.97
C TRP A 123 -4.03 9.85 2.63
N TYR A 124 -3.46 8.76 2.10
CA TYR A 124 -2.10 8.80 1.56
C TYR A 124 -2.09 9.58 0.24
N ALA A 125 -1.10 10.46 0.10
CA ALA A 125 -0.79 11.18 -1.12
C ALA A 125 0.74 11.18 -1.34
N TYR A 126 1.19 11.59 -2.51
CA TYR A 126 2.61 11.79 -2.79
C TYR A 126 3.05 13.21 -2.40
N CYS A 127 4.10 13.34 -1.58
CA CYS A 127 4.66 14.64 -1.22
C CYS A 127 5.79 15.01 -2.18
N ILE A 128 5.60 16.05 -2.99
CA ILE A 128 6.62 16.51 -3.94
C ILE A 128 7.92 16.97 -3.26
N LYS A 129 7.85 17.49 -2.02
CA LYS A 129 9.01 17.95 -1.25
C LYS A 129 9.77 16.80 -0.58
N CYS A 130 9.08 15.85 0.04
CA CYS A 130 9.71 14.67 0.64
C CYS A 130 10.06 13.58 -0.37
N LYS A 131 9.52 13.67 -1.61
CA LYS A 131 9.56 12.62 -2.64
C LYS A 131 9.08 11.25 -2.14
N SER A 132 8.14 11.27 -1.20
CA SER A 132 7.64 10.08 -0.51
C SER A 132 6.12 10.11 -0.41
N ILE A 133 5.50 8.93 -0.42
CA ILE A 133 4.09 8.80 -0.04
C ILE A 133 3.98 8.93 1.49
N SER A 134 3.04 9.75 1.96
CA SER A 134 2.82 10.03 3.38
C SER A 134 1.34 10.29 3.66
N PRO A 135 0.86 10.06 4.91
CA PRO A 135 -0.51 10.40 5.25
C PRO A 135 -0.70 11.91 5.17
N ALA A 136 -1.80 12.33 4.55
CA ALA A 136 -2.21 13.71 4.46
C ALA A 136 -3.02 14.08 5.71
N VAL A 137 -2.55 15.11 6.41
CA VAL A 137 -3.24 15.74 7.54
C VAL A 137 -4.33 16.66 6.99
N ASP A 138 -5.48 16.72 7.69
CA ASP A 138 -6.67 17.48 7.27
C ASP A 138 -7.08 17.27 5.79
N PRO A 139 -7.34 16.01 5.37
CA PRO A 139 -7.63 15.68 3.98
C PRO A 139 -9.05 16.10 3.58
N LYS A 140 -9.14 17.14 2.74
CA LYS A 140 -10.39 17.74 2.26
C LYS A 140 -10.64 17.43 0.77
N PRO A 141 -11.88 17.10 0.37
CA PRO A 141 -12.21 16.90 -1.03
C PRO A 141 -12.14 18.23 -1.81
N VAL A 142 -11.47 18.23 -2.95
CA VAL A 142 -11.35 19.38 -3.86
C VAL A 142 -11.56 18.94 -5.32
N ASN A 143 -12.00 19.87 -6.18
CA ASN A 143 -12.06 19.64 -7.62
C ASN A 143 -10.96 20.44 -8.31
N ILE A 144 -10.06 19.75 -9.01
CA ILE A 144 -8.99 20.36 -9.81
C ILE A 144 -9.51 20.53 -11.25
N LYS A 145 -9.38 21.73 -11.83
CA LYS A 145 -9.78 21.96 -13.23
C LYS A 145 -8.86 21.17 -14.19
N PRO A 146 -9.40 20.48 -15.21
CA PRO A 146 -10.81 20.34 -15.58
C PRO A 146 -11.48 19.17 -14.81
N LEU A 147 -12.37 19.50 -13.86
CA LEU A 147 -13.27 18.60 -13.11
C LEU A 147 -12.69 17.28 -12.54
N ARG A 148 -11.37 17.15 -12.36
CA ARG A 148 -10.79 15.99 -11.68
C ARG A 148 -11.04 16.09 -10.17
N ARG A 149 -11.84 15.16 -9.64
CA ARG A 149 -12.01 14.99 -8.19
C ARG A 149 -10.65 14.65 -7.56
N ALA A 150 -10.35 15.26 -6.44
CA ALA A 150 -9.09 15.07 -5.73
C ALA A 150 -9.29 15.25 -4.21
N VAL A 151 -8.28 14.86 -3.45
CA VAL A 151 -8.15 15.17 -2.03
C VAL A 151 -6.93 16.06 -1.85
N LYS A 152 -7.11 17.19 -1.16
CA LYS A 152 -6.05 18.09 -0.73
C LYS A 152 -5.83 17.90 0.76
N GLY A 153 -4.58 17.78 1.19
CA GLY A 153 -4.22 17.82 2.61
C GLY A 153 -2.77 18.28 2.78
N TRP A 154 -2.19 18.02 3.94
CA TRP A 154 -0.85 18.48 4.30
C TRP A 154 0.09 17.32 4.61
N CYS A 155 1.36 17.43 4.20
CA CYS A 155 2.36 16.41 4.52
C CYS A 155 2.64 16.36 6.01
N PHE A 156 2.38 15.22 6.65
CA PHE A 156 2.72 15.01 8.07
C PHE A 156 4.20 15.29 8.40
N ARG A 157 5.14 15.03 7.47
CA ARG A 157 6.58 15.23 7.70
C ARG A 157 7.07 16.67 7.51
N CYS A 158 6.55 17.41 6.52
CA CYS A 158 7.13 18.69 6.08
C CYS A 158 6.12 19.83 5.87
N ASN A 159 4.86 19.60 6.27
CA ASN A 159 3.73 20.52 6.16
C ASN A 159 3.55 21.18 4.78
N THR A 160 4.01 20.52 3.71
CA THR A 160 3.79 20.96 2.33
C THR A 160 2.42 20.46 1.85
N PRO A 161 1.63 21.28 1.12
CA PRO A 161 0.35 20.84 0.60
C PRO A 161 0.52 19.69 -0.40
N MET A 162 -0.37 18.70 -0.30
CA MET A 162 -0.37 17.48 -1.08
C MET A 162 -1.72 17.27 -1.76
N TYR A 163 -1.70 16.64 -2.93
CA TYR A 163 -2.89 16.31 -3.69
C TYR A 163 -2.86 14.84 -4.10
N ARG A 164 -4.00 14.16 -3.99
CA ARG A 164 -4.25 12.86 -4.62
C ARG A 164 -5.46 13.00 -5.55
N ILE A 165 -5.27 12.73 -6.84
CA ILE A 165 -6.39 12.63 -7.79
C ILE A 165 -7.18 11.37 -7.46
N LEU A 166 -8.50 11.49 -7.39
CA LEU A 166 -9.41 10.38 -7.20
C LEU A 166 -9.80 9.80 -8.58
N PRO A 167 -9.66 8.48 -8.79
CA PRO A 167 -10.27 7.77 -9.91
C PRO A 167 -11.79 8.04 -10.02
N PRO A 168 -12.39 7.85 -11.20
CA PRO A 168 -13.84 7.72 -11.31
C PRO A 168 -14.34 6.59 -10.40
N GLY A 169 -15.51 6.77 -9.78
CA GLY A 169 -16.09 5.82 -8.83
C GLY A 169 -15.55 5.88 -7.39
N GLN A 170 -14.31 6.33 -7.16
CA GLN A 170 -13.77 6.42 -5.79
C GLN A 170 -14.54 7.45 -4.95
N LEU A 171 -14.89 7.11 -3.70
CA LEU A 171 -15.51 8.04 -2.76
C LEU A 171 -14.48 9.05 -2.26
N ALA A 172 -14.93 10.27 -1.96
CA ALA A 172 -14.09 11.29 -1.33
C ALA A 172 -14.26 11.22 0.21
N PRO A 173 -13.35 11.80 1.02
CA PRO A 173 -13.53 11.82 2.47
C PRO A 173 -14.88 12.45 2.83
N PRO A 174 -15.59 11.93 3.85
CA PRO A 174 -16.73 12.64 4.40
C PRO A 174 -16.27 14.02 4.86
N ARG A 175 -17.04 15.07 4.52
CA ARG A 175 -16.81 16.39 5.08
C ARG A 175 -17.14 16.32 6.56
N ARG A 176 -16.10 16.33 7.41
CA ARG A 176 -16.23 16.64 8.84
C ARG A 176 -16.53 18.13 9.02
#